data_AF-A0AAE1EBZ4-F1
#
_entry.id   AF-A0AAE1EBZ4-F1
#
_cell.length_a   1.000
_cell.length_b   1.000
_cell.length_c   1.000
_cell.angle_alpha   90.00
_cell.angle_beta   90.00
_cell.angle_gamma   90.00
#
_symmetry.space_group_name_H-M   'P 1'
#
loop_
_entity.id
_entity.type
_entity.pdbx_description
1 polymer ?
#
loop_
_entity_poly.entity_id
_entity_poly.type
_entity_poly.pdbx_seq_one_letter_code
_entity_poly.pdbx_strand_id
1 'polypeptide(L)'
;MTKFLDALHLQWDFIFYNAQVQFEARREGLRKPSAMPDNEDLEALRSFTISEMNLMLDRPYDLWEYNLFVKLRNLIVCRDTFFNARRCGEPARLT
;
A
#
# COMPACT_ATOMS: atom_id res chain seq x y z
N MET A 1 -33.91 12.79 -12.04
CA MET A 1 -32.80 11.88 -11.70
C MET A 1 -33.29 11.03 -10.54
N THR A 2 -33.72 9.76 -10.76
CA THR A 2 -33.81 8.72 -9.69
C THR A 2 -34.50 7.42 -10.12
N LYS A 3 -35.41 7.36 -11.10
CA LYS A 3 -36.14 6.09 -11.39
C LYS A 3 -35.26 4.85 -11.62
N PHE A 4 -34.13 5.05 -12.31
CA PHE A 4 -33.15 3.97 -12.51
C PHE A 4 -32.45 3.59 -11.21
N LEU A 5 -32.05 4.56 -10.39
CA LEU A 5 -31.42 4.30 -9.09
C LEU A 5 -32.39 3.62 -8.14
N ASP A 6 -33.67 4.02 -8.14
CA ASP A 6 -34.71 3.42 -7.31
C ASP A 6 -34.96 1.95 -7.71
N ALA A 7 -35.03 1.67 -9.02
CA ALA A 7 -35.14 0.30 -9.53
C ALA A 7 -33.88 -0.53 -9.25
N LEU A 8 -32.70 0.08 -9.38
CA LEU A 8 -31.42 -0.54 -9.08
C LEU A 8 -31.30 -0.87 -7.58
N HIS A 9 -31.78 0.01 -6.70
CA HIS A 9 -31.84 -0.22 -5.26
C HIS A 9 -32.81 -1.35 -4.91
N LEU A 10 -33.98 -1.40 -5.54
CA LEU A 10 -34.95 -2.48 -5.33
C LEU A 10 -34.37 -3.86 -5.69
N GLN A 11 -33.58 -3.90 -6.76
CA GLN A 11 -32.98 -5.14 -7.28
C GLN A 11 -31.54 -5.38 -6.79
N TRP A 12 -31.02 -4.52 -5.92
CA TRP A 12 -29.61 -4.50 -5.54
C TRP A 12 -29.17 -5.84 -4.97
N ASP A 13 -29.94 -6.37 -4.01
CA ASP A 13 -29.62 -7.64 -3.38
C ASP A 13 -29.74 -8.79 -4.38
N PHE A 14 -30.75 -8.81 -5.25
CA PHE A 14 -30.85 -9.86 -6.27
C PHE A 14 -29.63 -9.90 -7.20
N ILE A 15 -29.11 -8.74 -7.60
CA ILE A 15 -27.99 -8.64 -8.54
C ILE A 15 -26.64 -8.86 -7.83
N PHE A 16 -26.47 -8.30 -6.62
CA PHE A 16 -25.16 -8.18 -5.98
C PHE A 16 -24.99 -9.03 -4.72
N TYR A 17 -26.02 -9.70 -4.21
CA TYR A 17 -25.92 -10.49 -2.97
C TYR A 17 -24.79 -11.52 -3.02
N ASN A 18 -24.68 -12.30 -4.11
CA ASN A 18 -23.62 -13.29 -4.25
C ASN A 18 -22.22 -12.64 -4.26
N ALA A 19 -22.08 -11.47 -4.89
CA ALA A 19 -20.83 -10.73 -4.91
C ALA A 19 -20.48 -10.18 -3.51
N GLN A 20 -21.49 -9.69 -2.78
CA GLN A 20 -21.33 -9.21 -1.41
C GLN A 20 -20.92 -10.33 -0.46
N VAL A 21 -21.59 -11.49 -0.52
CA VAL A 21 -21.25 -12.67 0.29
C VAL A 21 -19.82 -13.15 0.00
N GLN A 22 -19.43 -13.22 -1.27
CA GLN A 22 -18.06 -13.61 -1.63
C GLN A 22 -17.02 -12.58 -1.17
N PHE A 23 -17.35 -11.29 -1.23
CA PHE A 23 -16.48 -10.22 -0.76
C PHE A 23 -16.31 -10.28 0.77
N GLU A 24 -17.40 -10.44 1.52
CA GLU A 24 -17.39 -10.55 2.97
C GLU A 24 -16.65 -11.80 3.45
N ALA A 25 -16.87 -12.96 2.81
CA ALA A 25 -16.13 -14.19 3.10
C ALA A 25 -14.62 -14.04 2.86
N ARG A 26 -14.21 -13.32 1.81
CA ARG A 26 -12.80 -12.98 1.58
C ARG A 26 -12.26 -11.98 2.59
N ARG A 27 -13.10 -11.04 3.05
CA ARG A 27 -12.73 -10.04 4.06
C ARG A 27 -12.41 -10.68 5.41
N GLU A 28 -13.09 -11.77 5.77
CA GLU A 28 -12.78 -12.53 6.98
C GLU A 28 -11.39 -13.18 6.95
N GLY A 29 -10.92 -13.63 5.78
CA GLY A 29 -9.54 -14.11 5.58
C GLY A 29 -8.50 -13.00 5.46
N LEU A 30 -8.93 -11.76 5.26
CA LEU A 30 -8.09 -10.55 5.16
C LEU A 30 -8.08 -9.76 6.47
N ARG A 31 -8.42 -10.38 7.61
CA ARG A 31 -8.28 -9.74 8.92
C ARG A 31 -6.84 -9.23 9.05
N LYS A 32 -6.72 -7.96 9.45
CA LYS A 32 -5.44 -7.32 9.78
C LYS A 32 -4.61 -8.28 10.64
N PRO A 33 -3.28 -8.36 10.47
CA PRO A 33 -2.43 -9.18 11.30
C PRO A 33 -2.80 -9.00 12.78
N SER A 34 -2.86 -10.10 13.55
CA SER A 34 -3.26 -10.08 14.96
C SER A 34 -2.41 -9.12 15.80
N ALA A 35 -1.18 -8.84 15.35
CA ALA A 35 -0.37 -7.73 15.79
C ALA A 35 -0.14 -6.80 14.59
N MET A 36 -0.84 -5.67 14.57
CA MET A 36 -0.40 -4.55 13.75
C MET A 36 0.76 -3.86 14.47
N PRO A 37 1.73 -3.28 13.75
CA PRO A 37 2.74 -2.43 14.35
C PRO A 37 2.07 -1.29 15.12
N ASP A 38 2.66 -0.90 16.24
CA ASP A 38 2.18 0.26 16.98
C ASP A 38 2.45 1.54 16.17
N ASN A 39 1.70 2.61 16.48
CA ASN A 39 1.89 3.88 15.78
C ASN A 39 3.32 4.43 15.95
N GLU A 40 3.97 4.12 17.07
CA GLU A 40 5.36 4.47 17.33
C GLU A 40 6.31 3.77 16.34
N ASP A 41 6.10 2.48 16.06
CA ASP A 41 6.90 1.73 15.09
C ASP A 41 6.71 2.27 13.67
N LEU A 42 5.48 2.65 13.32
CA LEU A 42 5.17 3.22 12.02
C LEU A 42 5.86 4.58 11.82
N GLU A 43 5.84 5.44 12.82
CA GLU A 43 6.52 6.75 12.75
C GLU A 43 8.05 6.61 12.80
N ALA A 44 8.57 5.64 13.55
CA ALA A 44 10.00 5.32 13.55
C ALA A 44 10.46 4.86 12.17
N LEU A 45 9.72 3.93 11.54
CA LEU A 45 10.02 3.44 10.19
C LEU A 45 9.93 4.56 9.14
N ARG A 46 8.92 5.42 9.25
CA ARG A 46 8.73 6.56 8.35
C ARG A 46 9.89 7.54 8.45
N SER A 47 10.27 7.90 9.67
CA SER A 47 11.35 8.84 9.95
C SER A 47 12.68 8.29 9.43
N PHE A 48 12.98 7.02 9.72
CA PHE A 48 14.17 6.32 9.24
C PHE A 48 14.24 6.30 7.71
N THR A 49 13.14 5.97 7.05
CA THR A 49 13.11 5.86 5.58
C THR A 49 13.41 7.21 4.93
N ILE A 50 12.81 8.29 5.42
CA ILE A 50 13.03 9.64 4.89
C ILE A 50 14.45 10.12 5.19
N SER A 51 14.95 9.92 6.41
CA SER A 51 16.30 10.36 6.79
C SER A 51 17.38 9.68 5.96
N GLU A 52 17.27 8.37 5.75
CA GLU A 52 18.24 7.62 4.95
C GLU A 52 18.19 8.00 3.48
N MET A 53 16.99 8.20 2.90
CA MET A 53 16.86 8.66 1.52
C MET A 53 17.52 10.02 1.32
N ASN A 54 17.26 10.99 2.21
CA ASN A 54 17.87 12.32 2.12
C ASN A 54 19.39 12.24 2.27
N LEU A 55 19.89 11.48 3.24
CA LEU A 55 21.32 11.30 3.47
C LEU A 55 22.05 10.69 2.25
N MET A 56 21.38 9.79 1.50
CA MET A 56 21.92 9.20 0.27
C MET A 56 21.85 10.16 -0.93
N LEU A 57 20.85 11.03 -0.99
CA LEU A 57 20.65 11.97 -2.11
C LEU A 57 21.44 13.28 -1.94
N ASP A 58 21.72 13.70 -0.71
CA ASP A 58 22.49 14.90 -0.38
C ASP A 58 24.01 14.75 -0.65
N ARG A 59 24.43 13.59 -1.19
CA ARG A 59 25.83 13.28 -1.55
C ARG A 59 25.99 13.08 -3.06
N PRO A 60 25.88 14.15 -3.87
CA PRO A 60 25.86 14.06 -5.33
C PRO A 60 27.18 13.60 -5.95
N TYR A 61 28.28 13.61 -5.18
CA TYR A 61 29.61 13.22 -5.65
C TYR A 61 30.04 11.82 -5.19
N ASP A 62 29.21 11.13 -4.40
CA ASP A 62 29.52 9.78 -3.96
C ASP A 62 29.38 8.79 -5.13
N LEU A 63 30.29 7.82 -5.20
CA LEU A 63 30.22 6.75 -6.18
C LEU A 63 29.05 5.81 -5.82
N TRP A 64 28.12 5.63 -6.75
CA TRP A 64 26.98 4.73 -6.56
C TRP A 64 27.37 3.28 -6.81
N GLU A 65 27.74 2.58 -5.74
CA GLU A 65 27.87 1.14 -5.76
C GLU A 65 26.51 0.44 -5.88
N TYR A 66 26.49 -0.77 -6.44
CA TYR A 66 25.27 -1.58 -6.58
C TYR A 66 24.49 -1.72 -5.27
N ASN A 67 25.18 -1.87 -4.14
CA ASN A 67 24.55 -1.98 -2.82
C ASN A 67 23.80 -0.71 -2.42
N LEU A 68 24.35 0.47 -2.75
CA LEU A 68 23.70 1.76 -2.49
C LEU A 68 22.47 1.92 -3.38
N PHE A 69 22.56 1.52 -4.65
CA PHE A 69 21.39 1.50 -5.53
C PHE A 69 20.27 0.61 -4.98
N VAL A 70 20.60 -0.63 -4.60
CA VAL A 70 19.63 -1.57 -4.03
C VAL A 70 19.02 -1.02 -2.74
N LYS A 71 19.84 -0.40 -1.87
CA LYS A 71 19.36 0.23 -0.64
C LYS A 71 18.37 1.35 -0.91
N LEU A 72 18.70 2.30 -1.80
CA LEU A 72 17.77 3.39 -2.15
C LEU A 72 16.46 2.83 -2.73
N ARG A 73 16.57 1.88 -3.67
CA ARG A 73 15.39 1.24 -4.27
C ARG A 73 14.50 0.62 -3.21
N ASN A 74 15.07 -0.14 -2.27
CA ASN A 74 14.30 -0.79 -1.21
C ASN A 74 13.64 0.24 -0.26
N LEU A 75 14.29 1.38 0.03
CA LEU A 75 13.69 2.47 0.82
C LEU A 75 12.49 3.11 0.10
N ILE A 76 12.61 3.37 -1.21
CA ILE A 76 11.51 3.88 -2.03
C ILE A 76 10.33 2.89 -2.06
N VAL A 77 10.63 1.62 -2.32
CA VAL A 77 9.63 0.53 -2.33
C VAL A 77 8.95 0.42 -0.97
N CYS A 78 9.69 0.46 0.13
CA CYS A 78 9.15 0.47 1.49
C CYS A 78 8.18 1.63 1.67
N ARG A 79 8.58 2.83 1.25
CA ARG A 79 7.75 4.03 1.35
C ARG A 79 6.44 3.90 0.58
N ASP A 80 6.50 3.42 -0.67
CA ASP A 80 5.33 3.28 -1.53
C ASP A 80 4.38 2.17 -1.09
N THR A 81 4.93 1.06 -0.59
CA THR A 81 4.14 -0.10 -0.16
C THR A 81 3.52 0.10 1.22
N PHE A 82 4.30 0.55 2.22
CA PHE A 82 3.82 0.67 3.60
C PHE A 82 2.98 1.93 3.83
N PHE A 83 3.35 3.07 3.23
CA PHE A 83 2.70 4.35 3.55
C PHE A 83 1.78 4.87 2.44
N ASN A 84 1.99 4.49 1.17
CA ASN A 84 1.16 4.97 0.06
C ASN A 84 0.17 3.93 -0.49
N ALA A 85 0.34 2.65 -0.13
CA ALA A 85 -0.47 1.47 -0.49
C ALA A 85 -1.64 1.74 -1.46
N ARG A 86 -1.35 1.76 -2.77
CA ARG A 86 -2.38 1.50 -3.79
C ARG A 86 -2.20 0.13 -4.45
N ARG A 87 -1.00 -0.30 -4.88
CA ARG A 87 -0.73 -1.68 -5.37
C ARG A 87 0.78 -2.03 -5.30
N CYS A 88 1.13 -3.23 -4.84
CA CYS A 88 2.52 -3.76 -4.89
C CYS A 88 3.12 -3.88 -6.31
N GLY A 89 2.31 -3.70 -7.36
CA GLY A 89 2.78 -3.78 -8.75
C GLY A 89 3.59 -2.57 -9.23
N GLU A 90 3.54 -1.44 -8.53
CA GLU A 90 4.33 -0.24 -8.85
C GLU A 90 5.82 -0.41 -8.54
N PRO A 91 6.22 -0.88 -7.34
CA PRO A 91 7.63 -1.12 -7.03
C PRO A 91 8.29 -2.24 -7.85
N ALA A 92 7.52 -3.21 -8.33
CA ALA A 92 8.02 -4.27 -9.22
C ALA A 92 8.47 -3.76 -10.60
N ARG A 93 8.15 -2.51 -10.96
CA ARG A 93 8.55 -1.86 -12.22
C ARG A 93 9.86 -1.08 -12.13
N LEU A 94 10.48 -1.03 -10.95
CA LEU A 94 11.77 -0.38 -10.70
C LEU A 94 12.97 -1.33 -10.90
N THR A 95 12.74 -2.52 -11.45
CA THR A 95 13.76 -3.47 -11.92
C THR A 95 14.20 -3.14 -13.34
#